data_AF-A0AA43LU55-F1
#
_entry.id   AF-A0AA43LU55-F1
#
_cell.length_a   1.000
_cell.length_b   1.000
_cell.length_c   1.000
_cell.angle_alpha   90.00
_cell.angle_beta   90.00
_cell.angle_gamma   90.00
#
_symmetry.space_group_name_H-M   'P 1'
#
loop_
_entity.id
_entity.type
_entity.pdbx_description
1 polymer ?
#
loop_
_entity_poly.entity_id
_entity_poly.type
_entity_poly.pdbx_seq_one_letter_code
_entity_poly.pdbx_strand_id
1 'polypeptide(L)'
;MAGTLVRFPTRKTEELFAYLLCHPGKDISKWRLGELLWPDMAEERVTHNLHNTVYRLKKILKEHVIGMDVLKAGEGYRLESGSMTYDALLFERSPVDYGAGLREISEAGRLCSLYQGPLLDGKPYLWKAPLE
;
A
#
# COMPACT_ATOMS: atom_id res chain seq x y z
N MET A 1 22.04 -3.26 -5.67
CA MET A 1 22.19 -1.89 -5.13
C MET A 1 21.16 -1.72 -4.02
N ALA A 2 21.56 -1.23 -2.85
CA ALA A 2 20.60 -0.90 -1.79
C ALA A 2 19.75 0.29 -2.24
N GLY A 3 18.44 0.24 -2.00
CA GLY A 3 17.54 1.36 -2.31
C GLY A 3 17.78 2.55 -1.39
N THR A 4 17.33 3.74 -1.81
CA THR A 4 17.40 4.96 -0.99
C THR A 4 16.09 5.15 -0.23
N LEU A 5 16.16 5.47 1.06
CA LEU A 5 14.98 5.79 1.86
C LEU A 5 14.32 7.09 1.37
N VAL A 6 13.03 7.00 1.05
CA VAL A 6 12.19 8.12 0.64
C VAL A 6 11.34 8.58 1.81
N ARG A 7 11.32 9.89 2.09
CA ARG A 7 10.50 10.46 3.17
C ARG A 7 9.18 10.97 2.61
N PHE A 8 8.08 10.55 3.20
CA PHE A 8 6.77 11.11 2.88
C PHE A 8 6.61 12.53 3.45
N PRO A 9 5.98 13.46 2.71
CA PRO A 9 5.75 14.83 3.14
C PRO A 9 4.74 14.91 4.28
N THR A 10 3.85 13.92 4.41
CA THR A 10 2.90 13.82 5.53
C THR A 10 2.64 12.37 5.90
N ARG A 11 2.24 12.15 7.16
CA ARG A 11 1.77 10.84 7.65
C ARG A 11 0.57 10.31 6.87
N LYS A 12 -0.31 11.19 6.37
CA LYS A 12 -1.49 10.77 5.58
C LYS A 12 -1.12 10.34 4.17
N THR A 13 -0.08 10.92 3.58
CA THR A 13 0.47 10.44 2.29
C THR A 13 1.09 9.06 2.44
N GLU A 14 1.83 8.84 3.53
CA GLU A 14 2.38 7.52 3.90
C GLU A 14 1.26 6.49 4.11
N GLU A 15 0.28 6.81 4.95
CA GLU A 15 -0.85 5.92 5.28
C GLU A 15 -1.69 5.56 4.06
N LEU A 16 -1.98 6.54 3.18
CA LEU A 16 -2.67 6.30 1.91
C LEU A 16 -1.90 5.29 1.05
N PHE A 17 -0.59 5.47 0.91
CA PHE A 17 0.22 4.58 0.09
C PHE A 17 0.29 3.17 0.68
N ALA A 18 0.50 3.07 1.99
CA ALA A 18 0.50 1.80 2.71
C ALA A 18 -0.82 1.04 2.54
N TYR A 19 -1.94 1.74 2.65
CA TYR A 19 -3.26 1.13 2.43
C TYR A 19 -3.41 0.60 1.00
N LEU A 20 -3.03 1.39 -0.01
CA LEU A 20 -3.12 0.98 -1.40
C LEU A 20 -2.19 -0.20 -1.75
N LEU A 21 -0.99 -0.25 -1.16
CA LEU A 21 -0.06 -1.38 -1.32
C LEU A 21 -0.64 -2.69 -0.75
N CYS A 22 -1.42 -2.61 0.32
CA CYS A 22 -2.09 -3.78 0.91
C CYS A 22 -3.38 -4.19 0.15
N HIS A 23 -3.73 -3.47 -0.93
CA HIS A 23 -4.92 -3.70 -1.75
C HIS A 23 -4.58 -3.62 -3.24
N PRO A 24 -3.63 -4.43 -3.74
CA PRO A 24 -3.13 -4.34 -5.10
C PRO A 24 -4.24 -4.57 -6.12
N GLY A 25 -4.30 -3.71 -7.13
CA GLY A 25 -5.26 -3.82 -8.22
C GLY A 25 -6.72 -3.54 -7.83
N LYS A 26 -7.01 -3.17 -6.58
CA LYS A 26 -8.38 -2.87 -6.13
C LYS A 26 -8.71 -1.39 -6.30
N ASP A 27 -9.95 -1.13 -6.74
CA ASP A 27 -10.53 0.21 -6.78
C ASP A 27 -11.08 0.58 -5.40
N ILE A 28 -10.49 1.60 -4.76
CA ILE A 28 -10.93 2.06 -3.45
C ILE A 28 -11.67 3.39 -3.61
N SER A 29 -12.93 3.44 -3.15
CA SER A 29 -13.74 4.65 -3.24
C SER A 29 -13.16 5.80 -2.42
N LYS A 30 -13.39 7.04 -2.86
CA LYS A 30 -13.02 8.24 -2.10
C LYS A 30 -13.66 8.29 -0.72
N TRP A 31 -14.88 7.73 -0.59
CA TRP A 31 -15.60 7.61 0.66
C TRP A 31 -14.85 6.74 1.65
N ARG A 32 -14.45 5.53 1.22
CA ARG A 32 -13.68 4.60 2.06
C ARG A 32 -12.34 5.19 2.46
N LEU A 33 -11.62 5.81 1.52
CA LEU A 33 -10.35 6.49 1.83
C LEU A 33 -10.55 7.67 2.78
N GLY A 34 -11.67 8.37 2.65
CA GLY A 34 -12.05 9.47 3.52
C GLY A 34 -12.30 9.04 4.95
N GLU A 35 -13.18 8.05 5.16
CA GLU A 35 -13.46 7.45 6.47
C GLU A 35 -12.19 6.91 7.14
N LEU A 36 -11.32 6.28 6.35
CA LEU A 36 -10.09 5.68 6.85
C LEU A 36 -9.06 6.73 7.28
N LEU A 37 -8.85 7.75 6.46
CA LEU A 37 -7.80 8.74 6.68
C LEU A 37 -8.26 9.89 7.59
N TRP A 38 -9.54 10.23 7.60
CA TRP A 38 -10.08 11.37 8.34
C TRP A 38 -11.49 11.07 8.87
N PRO A 39 -11.63 10.10 9.80
CA PRO A 39 -12.94 9.64 10.30
C PRO A 39 -13.77 10.77 10.94
N ASP A 40 -13.12 11.74 11.57
CA ASP A 40 -13.78 12.81 12.35
C ASP A 40 -13.94 14.12 11.57
N MET A 41 -13.77 14.10 10.24
CA MET A 41 -13.74 15.30 9.40
C MET A 41 -14.96 15.40 8.50
N ALA A 42 -15.49 16.61 8.35
CA ALA A 42 -16.57 16.91 7.41
C ALA A 42 -16.19 16.59 5.95
N GLU A 43 -17.13 16.06 5.20
CA GLU A 43 -16.94 15.49 3.86
C GLU A 43 -16.27 16.45 2.87
N GLU A 44 -16.65 17.73 2.88
CA GLU A 44 -16.11 18.73 1.97
C GLU A 44 -14.59 18.90 2.18
N ARG A 45 -14.15 18.86 3.44
CA ARG A 45 -12.73 18.93 3.79
C ARG A 45 -12.01 17.63 3.48
N VAL A 46 -12.67 16.48 3.67
CA VAL A 46 -12.13 15.16 3.32
C VAL A 46 -11.80 15.09 1.83
N THR A 47 -12.72 15.50 0.96
CA THR A 47 -12.52 15.45 -0.48
C THR A 47 -11.33 16.30 -0.92
N HIS A 48 -11.20 17.53 -0.40
CA HIS A 48 -10.06 18.39 -0.69
C HIS A 48 -8.74 17.79 -0.19
N ASN A 49 -8.72 17.26 1.04
CA ASN A 49 -7.54 16.64 1.62
C ASN A 49 -7.12 15.37 0.89
N LEU A 50 -8.06 14.55 0.44
CA LEU A 50 -7.78 13.35 -0.33
C LEU A 50 -7.10 13.69 -1.65
N HIS A 51 -7.63 14.66 -2.41
CA HIS A 51 -7.02 15.11 -3.66
C HIS A 51 -5.57 15.59 -3.46
N ASN A 52 -5.33 16.41 -2.43
CA ASN A 52 -3.99 16.89 -2.10
C ASN A 52 -3.04 15.75 -1.68
N THR A 53 -3.56 14.77 -0.94
CA THR A 53 -2.77 13.63 -0.45
C THR A 53 -2.38 12.70 -1.61
N VAL A 54 -3.30 12.43 -2.54
CA VAL A 54 -3.02 11.68 -3.78
C VAL A 54 -2.02 12.44 -4.65
N TYR A 55 -2.18 13.76 -4.81
CA TYR A 55 -1.23 14.57 -5.57
C TYR A 55 0.19 14.49 -4.99
N ARG A 56 0.33 14.61 -3.67
CA ARG A 56 1.62 14.45 -2.98
C ARG A 56 2.22 13.06 -3.21
N LEU A 57 1.39 12.01 -3.16
CA LEU A 57 1.85 10.65 -3.40
C LEU A 57 2.37 10.49 -4.83
N LYS A 58 1.60 10.92 -5.84
CA LYS A 58 2.03 10.91 -7.25
C LYS A 58 3.34 11.65 -7.47
N LYS A 59 3.48 12.82 -6.83
CA LYS A 59 4.67 13.65 -6.93
C LYS A 59 5.91 12.89 -6.44
N ILE A 60 5.83 12.22 -5.27
CA ILE A 60 6.93 11.42 -4.72
C ILE A 60 7.27 10.25 -5.63
N LEU A 61 6.25 9.50 -6.10
CA LEU A 61 6.47 8.36 -6.99
C LEU A 61 7.23 8.80 -8.24
N LYS A 62 6.84 9.94 -8.83
CA LYS A 62 7.50 10.52 -10.00
C LYS A 62 8.92 11.03 -9.70
N GLU A 63 9.10 11.82 -8.65
CA GLU A 63 10.39 12.42 -8.28
C GLU A 63 11.46 11.37 -7.98
N HIS A 64 11.06 10.24 -7.40
CA HIS A 64 11.95 9.12 -7.10
C HIS A 64 11.97 8.03 -8.17
N VAL A 65 11.30 8.26 -9.31
CA VAL A 65 11.24 7.31 -10.45
C VAL A 65 10.78 5.92 -10.01
N ILE A 66 9.82 5.89 -9.07
CA ILE A 66 9.17 4.67 -8.62
C ILE A 66 8.17 4.30 -9.70
N GLY A 67 8.33 3.12 -10.32
CA GLY A 67 7.53 2.63 -11.44
C GLY A 67 6.06 2.28 -11.11
N MET A 68 5.43 3.02 -10.21
CA MET A 68 4.05 2.89 -9.77
C MET A 68 3.31 4.21 -10.00
N ASP A 69 2.00 4.17 -10.19
CA ASP A 69 1.14 5.36 -10.25
C ASP A 69 -0.18 5.14 -9.51
N VAL A 70 -0.87 6.21 -9.15
CA VAL A 70 -2.20 6.18 -8.53
C VAL A 70 -3.22 6.60 -9.58
N LEU A 71 -3.99 5.67 -10.11
CA LEU A 71 -4.99 5.98 -11.13
C LEU A 71 -6.30 6.44 -10.48
N LYS A 72 -6.99 7.39 -11.11
CA LYS A 72 -8.38 7.69 -10.76
C LYS A 72 -9.25 6.59 -11.37
N ALA A 73 -10.03 5.90 -10.54
CA ALA A 73 -10.90 4.81 -10.94
C ALA A 73 -12.33 5.12 -10.47
N GLY A 74 -13.19 5.58 -11.39
CA GLY A 74 -14.52 6.09 -11.05
C GLY A 74 -14.46 7.21 -10.01
N GLU A 75 -15.17 7.01 -8.89
CA GLU A 75 -15.21 7.90 -7.72
C GLU A 75 -14.12 7.56 -6.68
N GLY A 76 -13.03 6.93 -7.10
CA GLY A 76 -11.99 6.43 -6.22
C GLY A 76 -10.59 6.41 -6.83
N TYR A 77 -9.70 5.65 -6.21
CA TYR A 77 -8.31 5.49 -6.61
C TYR A 77 -7.86 4.04 -6.54
N ARG A 78 -6.92 3.70 -7.42
CA ARG A 78 -6.23 2.41 -7.45
C ARG A 78 -4.74 2.64 -7.60
N LEU A 79 -3.93 1.87 -6.89
CA LEU A 79 -2.49 1.82 -7.15
C LEU A 79 -2.22 0.87 -8.32
N GLU A 80 -1.57 1.41 -9.34
CA GLU A 80 -1.02 0.67 -10.46
C GLU A 80 0.45 0.40 -10.16
N SER A 81 0.79 -0.86 -9.88
CA SER A 81 2.17 -1.25 -9.57
C SER A 81 2.98 -1.60 -10.82
N GLY A 82 2.35 -1.76 -11.99
CA GLY A 82 3.04 -2.20 -13.20
C GLY A 82 3.82 -3.50 -12.98
N SER A 83 5.10 -3.52 -13.36
CA SER A 83 6.01 -4.64 -13.13
C SER A 83 6.73 -4.60 -11.77
N MET A 84 6.47 -3.58 -10.95
CA MET A 84 7.11 -3.45 -9.64
C MET A 84 6.63 -4.54 -8.69
N THR A 85 7.58 -5.11 -7.96
CA THR A 85 7.33 -6.09 -6.92
C THR A 85 7.76 -5.51 -5.57
N TYR A 86 6.98 -5.79 -4.53
CA TYR A 86 7.26 -5.42 -3.15
C TYR A 86 6.89 -6.58 -2.22
N ASP A 87 7.41 -6.54 -1.00
CA ASP A 87 7.24 -7.59 0.01
C ASP A 87 5.77 -7.97 0.23
N ALA A 88 4.90 -7.01 0.57
CA ALA A 88 3.49 -7.28 0.84
C ALA A 88 2.77 -7.93 -0.36
N LEU A 89 3.11 -7.53 -1.60
CA LEU A 89 2.56 -8.17 -2.81
C LEU A 89 3.00 -9.62 -2.96
N LEU A 90 4.26 -9.92 -2.61
CA LEU A 90 4.79 -11.27 -2.67
C LEU A 90 4.11 -12.18 -1.64
N PHE A 91 3.82 -11.65 -0.45
CA PHE A 91 3.04 -12.38 0.55
C PHE A 91 1.60 -12.62 0.09
N GLU A 92 0.91 -11.60 -0.43
CA GLU A 92 -0.49 -11.74 -0.90
C GLU A 92 -0.63 -12.72 -2.08
N ARG A 93 0.36 -12.75 -2.98
CA ARG A 93 0.36 -13.64 -4.15
C ARG A 93 0.95 -15.02 -3.88
N SER A 94 1.48 -15.27 -2.69
CA SER A 94 2.02 -16.58 -2.35
C SER A 94 0.88 -17.59 -2.27
N PRO A 95 0.96 -18.72 -2.99
CA PRO A 95 0.05 -19.82 -2.78
C PRO A 95 0.40 -20.45 -1.43
N VAL A 96 -0.23 -20.00 -0.36
CA VAL A 96 -0.23 -20.74 0.91
C VAL A 96 -1.28 -21.84 0.76
N ASP A 97 -0.99 -22.81 -0.11
CA ASP A 97 -1.69 -24.09 -0.08
C ASP A 97 -0.93 -24.98 0.91
N TYR A 98 -1.62 -25.61 1.85
CA TYR A 98 -0.98 -26.37 2.94
C TYR A 98 -0.57 -27.78 2.50
N GLY A 99 -0.22 -27.98 1.23
CA GLY A 99 0.01 -29.32 0.71
C GLY A 99 0.56 -29.42 -0.70
N ALA A 100 1.80 -28.99 -0.96
CA ALA A 100 2.46 -29.24 -2.24
C ALA A 100 4.01 -29.18 -2.24
N GLY A 101 4.69 -30.06 -1.49
CA GLY A 101 6.02 -30.60 -1.84
C GLY A 101 7.22 -29.62 -1.96
N LEU A 102 8.33 -30.07 -2.56
CA LEU A 102 9.66 -29.42 -2.52
C LEU A 102 9.76 -28.00 -3.14
N ARG A 103 8.82 -27.60 -4.03
CA ARG A 103 8.76 -26.22 -4.58
C ARG A 103 8.30 -25.21 -3.51
N GLU A 104 7.44 -25.67 -2.61
CA GLU A 104 6.86 -24.92 -1.49
C GLU A 104 7.95 -24.48 -0.49
N ILE A 105 8.98 -25.31 -0.27
CA ILE A 105 10.07 -25.04 0.69
C ILE A 105 10.95 -23.87 0.23
N SER A 106 11.26 -23.78 -1.08
CA SER A 106 12.10 -22.72 -1.62
C SER A 106 11.38 -21.36 -1.63
N GLU A 107 10.09 -21.37 -2.00
CA GLU A 107 9.25 -20.16 -1.96
C GLU A 107 8.97 -19.69 -0.53
N ALA A 108 8.70 -20.63 0.39
CA ALA A 108 8.56 -20.34 1.81
C ALA A 108 9.86 -19.76 2.40
N GLY A 109 11.02 -20.30 2.05
CA GLY A 109 12.31 -19.77 2.47
C GLY A 109 12.55 -18.33 1.98
N ARG A 110 12.17 -18.03 0.73
CA ARG A 110 12.23 -16.66 0.19
C ARG A 110 11.31 -15.71 0.95
N LEU A 111 10.06 -16.10 1.22
CA LEU A 111 9.12 -15.26 1.97
C LEU A 111 9.59 -15.04 3.41
N CYS A 112 10.11 -16.07 4.07
CA CYS A 112 10.72 -15.92 5.40
C CYS A 112 11.87 -14.91 5.39
N SER A 113 12.70 -14.90 4.33
CA SER A 113 13.79 -13.92 4.22
C SER A 113 13.32 -12.48 4.00
N LEU A 114 12.12 -12.30 3.46
CA LEU A 114 11.49 -10.98 3.26
C LEU A 114 10.78 -10.47 4.52
N TYR A 115 10.41 -11.36 5.43
CA TYR A 115 9.73 -10.99 6.66
C TYR A 115 10.69 -10.24 7.59
N GLN A 116 10.41 -8.97 7.86
CA GLN A 116 11.22 -8.11 8.74
C GLN A 116 10.51 -7.76 10.06
N GLY A 117 9.36 -8.38 10.33
CA GLY A 117 8.51 -8.10 11.50
C GLY A 117 7.04 -7.90 11.13
N PRO A 118 6.20 -7.50 12.09
CA PRO A 118 4.77 -7.24 11.86
C PRO A 118 4.52 -6.24 10.73
N LEU A 119 3.40 -6.42 10.02
CA LEU A 119 3.02 -5.55 8.91
C LEU A 119 2.95 -4.09 9.38
N LEU A 120 3.77 -3.22 8.78
CA LEU A 120 3.84 -1.79 9.10
C LEU A 120 4.02 -1.57 10.61
N ASP A 121 4.97 -2.28 11.22
CA ASP A 121 5.25 -2.21 12.65
C ASP A 121 5.45 -0.75 13.15
N GLY A 122 4.95 -0.47 14.34
CA GLY A 122 4.93 0.86 14.94
C GLY A 122 3.99 1.89 14.28
N LYS A 123 3.27 1.53 13.20
CA LYS A 123 2.27 2.42 12.60
C LYS A 123 0.90 2.26 13.28
N PRO A 124 0.25 3.36 13.68
CA PRO A 124 -1.05 3.33 14.38
C PRO A 124 -2.24 3.13 13.42
N TYR A 125 -2.05 2.35 12.37
CA TYR A 125 -3.04 2.17 11.30
C TYR A 125 -4.01 1.06 11.68
N LEU A 126 -5.20 1.41 12.17
CA LEU A 126 -6.18 0.44 12.65
C LEU A 126 -6.62 -0.57 11.59
N TRP A 127 -6.62 -0.16 10.32
CA TRP A 127 -7.01 -1.01 9.18
C TRP A 127 -6.04 -2.17 8.92
N LYS A 128 -4.84 -2.15 9.50
CA LYS A 128 -3.84 -3.23 9.30
C LYS A 128 -4.11 -4.46 10.16
N ALA A 129 -4.85 -4.31 11.26
CA ALA A 129 -5.14 -5.40 12.21
C ALA A 129 -5.71 -6.69 11.57
N PRO A 130 -6.67 -6.64 10.61
CA PRO A 130 -7.15 -7.85 9.94
C PRO A 130 -6.17 -8.44 8.90
N LEU A 131 -5.03 -7.80 8.66
CA LEU A 131 -3.98 -8.25 7.71
C LEU A 131 -2.76 -8.85 8.42
N GLU A 132 -2.72 -8.78 9.76
CA GLU A 132 -1.70 -9.41 10.62
C GLU A 132 -2.13 -10.81 11.04
#